data_AF-A0A257M1M8-F1
#
_entry.id   AF-A0A257M1M8-F1
#
_cell.length_a   1.000
_cell.length_b   1.000
_cell.length_c   1.000
_cell.angle_alpha   90.00
_cell.angle_beta   90.00
_cell.angle_gamma   90.00
#
_symmetry.space_group_name_H-M   'P 1'
#
loop_
_entity.id
_entity.type
_entity.pdbx_description
1 polymer ?
#
loop_
_entity_poly.entity_id
_entity_poly.type
_entity_poly.pdbx_seq_one_letter_code
_entity_poly.pdbx_strand_id
1 'polypeptide(L)'
;MRFSIRLLSVVSCLSLIASAADEVPAKLPPLPWHMVNLWWSTSGEVKDFTSFSVDVDISTDMPSETYNLYISPFSGAINGHLIYGGIQTNCNGWDAMKPEDQTRLHGGHGFIFSRWSEKPDLTLKDVRATPGGVVEAAGYEGNFVSGRRPYPWKAGKYTFRLQRLDTEITDGKPHTWVGAFVHEHATGKDIFVNALRFPGDTLTHSGKNAGFMEFYSTAKLHTPPDLAKLPPLEVRFSNLCFNGAPAELKKIDANFIRSAMKRSDGLAAPISPNLLHVSSTDDGREITCRLVNQPFPDSEEPNRTLWPTKK
;
A
#
# COMPACT_ATOMS: atom_id res chain seq x y z
N MET A 1 13.31 -12.83 -83.86
CA MET A 1 13.26 -11.37 -83.67
C MET A 1 11.82 -10.98 -83.32
N ARG A 2 11.53 -10.87 -82.01
CA ARG A 2 10.36 -10.27 -81.34
C ARG A 2 10.54 -10.58 -79.85
N PHE A 3 11.13 -9.66 -79.10
CA PHE A 3 11.28 -9.77 -77.64
C PHE A 3 10.13 -8.99 -77.00
N SER A 4 9.19 -9.70 -76.36
CA SER A 4 8.26 -9.11 -75.39
C SER A 4 8.99 -8.98 -74.06
N ILE A 5 9.26 -7.73 -73.65
CA ILE A 5 9.75 -7.41 -72.31
C ILE A 5 8.54 -7.35 -71.38
N ARG A 6 8.47 -8.27 -70.41
CA ARG A 6 7.57 -8.18 -69.26
C ARG A 6 8.13 -7.16 -68.28
N LEU A 7 7.35 -6.13 -67.97
CA LEU A 7 7.62 -5.18 -66.90
C LEU A 7 7.30 -5.87 -65.56
N LEU A 8 8.31 -6.09 -64.71
CA LEU A 8 8.12 -6.54 -63.33
C LEU A 8 8.13 -5.31 -62.43
N SER A 9 6.97 -4.92 -61.91
CA SER A 9 6.86 -3.88 -60.89
C SER A 9 7.28 -4.45 -59.54
N VAL A 10 8.44 -4.05 -59.02
CA VAL A 10 8.84 -4.31 -57.63
C VAL A 10 8.20 -3.23 -56.77
N VAL A 11 7.08 -3.54 -56.12
CA VAL A 11 6.51 -2.72 -55.05
C VAL A 11 7.33 -3.01 -53.79
N SER A 12 8.25 -2.12 -53.46
CA SER A 12 8.98 -2.15 -52.20
C SER A 12 8.08 -1.58 -51.10
N CYS A 13 7.36 -2.46 -50.40
CA CYS A 13 6.68 -2.10 -49.15
C CYS A 13 7.74 -1.85 -48.06
N LEU A 14 8.19 -0.60 -47.92
CA LEU A 14 8.79 -0.14 -46.67
C LEU A 14 7.67 -0.01 -45.64
N SER A 15 7.56 -1.01 -44.77
CA SER A 15 6.77 -0.93 -43.54
C SER A 15 7.39 0.13 -42.62
N LEU A 16 6.78 1.31 -42.56
CA LEU A 16 7.01 2.25 -41.46
C LEU A 16 6.44 1.63 -40.17
N ILE A 17 7.29 1.01 -39.37
CA ILE A 17 7.04 0.87 -37.94
C ILE A 17 7.61 2.15 -37.31
N ALA A 18 6.79 3.19 -37.25
CA ALA A 18 7.06 4.29 -36.34
C ALA A 18 6.65 3.82 -34.94
N SER A 19 7.62 3.46 -34.10
CA SER A 19 7.38 3.34 -32.67
C SER A 19 7.10 4.73 -32.14
N ALA A 20 5.84 5.05 -31.83
CA ALA A 20 5.53 6.16 -30.96
C ALA A 20 6.04 5.80 -29.56
N ALA A 21 7.29 6.16 -29.28
CA ALA A 21 7.74 6.28 -27.91
C ALA A 21 7.10 7.56 -27.39
N ASP A 22 5.97 7.44 -26.68
CA ASP A 22 5.40 8.59 -25.98
C ASP A 22 6.46 9.10 -24.99
N GLU A 23 6.85 10.36 -25.16
CA GLU A 23 7.89 10.99 -24.36
C GLU A 23 7.50 11.02 -22.88
N VAL A 24 8.45 10.67 -22.01
CA VAL A 24 8.36 10.89 -20.56
C VAL A 24 7.97 12.36 -20.31
N PRO A 25 6.93 12.65 -19.51
CA PRO A 25 6.49 14.03 -19.30
C PRO A 25 7.65 14.90 -18.79
N ALA A 26 7.85 16.06 -19.40
CA ALA A 26 8.95 16.99 -19.09
C ALA A 26 8.98 17.43 -17.61
N LYS A 27 7.87 17.27 -16.89
CA LYS A 27 7.76 17.52 -15.45
C LYS A 27 6.84 16.48 -14.80
N LEU A 28 7.31 15.87 -13.72
CA LEU A 28 6.54 14.90 -12.95
C LEU A 28 5.43 15.60 -12.12
N PRO A 29 4.27 14.94 -11.90
CA PRO A 29 3.18 15.51 -11.12
C PRO A 29 3.59 15.71 -9.64
N PRO A 30 2.93 16.60 -8.89
CA PRO A 30 3.20 16.74 -7.46
C PRO A 30 2.85 15.47 -6.69
N LEU A 31 3.48 15.26 -5.53
CA LEU A 31 3.15 14.19 -4.60
C LEU A 31 1.83 14.48 -3.86
N PRO A 32 1.10 13.46 -3.37
CA PRO A 32 1.43 12.03 -3.40
C PRO A 32 1.15 11.36 -4.76
N TRP A 33 1.88 10.29 -5.06
CA TRP A 33 1.64 9.38 -6.18
C TRP A 33 1.17 8.04 -5.65
N HIS A 34 -0.14 7.85 -5.62
CA HIS A 34 -0.74 6.58 -5.24
C HIS A 34 -0.73 5.64 -6.44
N MET A 35 0.27 4.76 -6.57
CA MET A 35 0.58 4.14 -7.86
C MET A 35 -0.38 3.03 -8.25
N VAL A 36 -0.75 2.17 -7.29
CA VAL A 36 -1.63 1.03 -7.52
C VAL A 36 -2.44 0.69 -6.28
N ASN A 37 -3.68 0.23 -6.48
CA ASN A 37 -4.43 -0.55 -5.52
C ASN A 37 -4.51 -2.01 -5.99
N LEU A 38 -4.08 -2.92 -5.14
CA LEU A 38 -4.27 -4.36 -5.28
C LEU A 38 -5.48 -4.76 -4.43
N TRP A 39 -6.49 -5.38 -5.03
CA TRP A 39 -7.71 -5.77 -4.34
C TRP A 39 -7.84 -7.29 -4.29
N TRP A 40 -7.73 -7.88 -3.10
CA TRP A 40 -8.06 -9.27 -2.84
C TRP A 40 -9.50 -9.38 -2.34
N SER A 41 -10.36 -10.02 -3.15
CA SER A 41 -11.72 -10.39 -2.76
C SER A 41 -11.76 -11.84 -2.31
N THR A 42 -12.30 -12.10 -1.12
CA THR A 42 -12.50 -13.46 -0.57
C THR A 42 -13.96 -13.90 -0.61
N SER A 43 -14.28 -15.09 -0.08
CA SER A 43 -15.62 -15.67 -0.07
C SER A 43 -16.65 -14.92 0.78
N GLY A 44 -16.23 -14.02 1.67
CA GLY A 44 -17.14 -13.20 2.47
C GLY A 44 -16.50 -12.67 3.74
N GLU A 45 -17.33 -12.12 4.63
CA GLU A 45 -16.89 -11.65 5.95
C GLU A 45 -16.28 -12.77 6.78
N VAL A 46 -15.25 -12.41 7.57
CA VAL A 46 -14.61 -13.29 8.54
C VAL A 46 -15.20 -12.98 9.91
N LYS A 47 -16.15 -13.81 10.33
CA LYS A 47 -16.74 -13.76 11.67
C LYS A 47 -15.76 -14.26 12.72
N ASP A 48 -15.95 -13.84 13.96
CA ASP A 48 -15.10 -14.20 15.10
C ASP A 48 -13.62 -13.98 14.77
N PHE A 49 -13.33 -12.81 14.21
CA PHE A 49 -12.00 -12.44 13.76
C PHE A 49 -11.01 -12.42 14.94
N THR A 50 -9.97 -13.25 14.83
CA THR A 50 -8.88 -13.33 15.79
C THR A 50 -7.56 -12.83 15.22
N SER A 51 -7.34 -13.00 13.92
CA SER A 51 -6.08 -12.59 13.30
C SER A 51 -6.15 -12.40 11.79
N PHE A 52 -5.28 -11.53 11.28
CA PHE A 52 -4.95 -11.37 9.87
C PHE A 52 -3.44 -11.50 9.70
N SER A 53 -2.97 -12.05 8.59
CA SER A 53 -1.56 -11.94 8.21
C SER A 53 -1.33 -11.86 6.71
N VAL A 54 -0.23 -11.23 6.32
CA VAL A 54 0.25 -11.17 4.93
C VAL A 54 1.77 -11.06 4.93
N ASP A 55 2.43 -11.80 4.05
CA ASP A 55 3.86 -11.71 3.84
C ASP A 55 4.18 -10.63 2.81
N VAL A 56 5.25 -9.87 3.08
CA VAL A 56 5.82 -8.85 2.19
C VAL A 56 7.30 -9.11 2.03
N ASP A 57 7.76 -9.32 0.80
CA ASP A 57 9.19 -9.41 0.47
C ASP A 57 9.62 -8.14 -0.26
N ILE A 58 10.66 -7.48 0.24
CA ILE A 58 11.19 -6.21 -0.28
C ILE A 58 12.62 -6.46 -0.76
N SER A 59 12.86 -6.33 -2.06
CA SER A 59 14.15 -6.67 -2.67
C SER A 59 15.28 -5.65 -2.43
N THR A 60 14.96 -4.41 -2.05
CA THR A 60 15.93 -3.30 -2.05
C THR A 60 15.79 -2.41 -0.82
N ASP A 61 16.94 -2.06 -0.23
CA ASP A 61 17.05 -1.04 0.81
C ASP A 61 16.65 0.33 0.24
N MET A 62 15.55 0.90 0.71
CA MET A 62 15.08 2.21 0.25
C MET A 62 15.57 3.33 1.17
N PRO A 63 16.40 4.28 0.70
CA PRO A 63 16.96 5.33 1.56
C PRO A 63 15.89 6.33 2.03
N SER A 64 15.74 6.47 3.35
CA SER A 64 14.76 7.36 4.02
C SER A 64 15.01 8.85 3.79
N GLU A 65 16.26 9.22 3.49
CA GLU A 65 16.69 10.61 3.30
C GLU A 65 16.32 11.17 1.92
N THR A 66 15.99 10.31 0.96
CA THR A 66 15.72 10.72 -0.43
C THR A 66 14.35 10.27 -0.94
N TYR A 67 13.74 9.25 -0.34
CA TYR A 67 12.45 8.71 -0.78
C TYR A 67 11.46 8.62 0.38
N ASN A 68 10.25 9.12 0.16
CA ASN A 68 9.06 8.83 0.97
C ASN A 68 8.23 7.78 0.25
N LEU A 69 8.51 6.50 0.48
CA LEU A 69 7.77 5.38 -0.07
C LEU A 69 6.94 4.73 1.04
N TYR A 70 5.68 4.48 0.75
CA TYR A 70 4.78 3.70 1.57
C TYR A 70 4.38 2.43 0.81
N ILE A 71 4.65 1.28 1.42
CA ILE A 71 4.14 -0.02 0.99
C ILE A 71 3.10 -0.46 2.02
N SER A 72 1.84 -0.52 1.61
CA SER A 72 0.74 -0.99 2.44
C SER A 72 0.31 -2.38 1.97
N PRO A 73 0.52 -3.44 2.77
CA PRO A 73 0.07 -4.78 2.41
C PRO A 73 -1.37 -5.06 2.83
N PHE A 74 -1.96 -4.19 3.63
CA PHE A 74 -3.34 -4.34 4.06
C PHE A 74 -4.06 -3.00 4.25
N SER A 75 -5.32 -3.05 3.83
CA SER A 75 -6.37 -2.07 4.02
C SER A 75 -7.68 -2.84 3.95
N GLY A 76 -8.63 -2.54 4.83
CA GLY A 76 -9.83 -3.36 4.98
C GLY A 76 -10.78 -2.74 5.97
N ALA A 77 -11.65 -3.56 6.57
CA ALA A 77 -12.51 -3.10 7.64
C ALA A 77 -12.69 -4.14 8.74
N ILE A 78 -12.69 -3.68 9.98
CA ILE A 78 -13.04 -4.47 11.17
C ILE A 78 -14.24 -3.78 11.83
N ASN A 79 -15.33 -4.52 12.03
CA ASN A 79 -16.61 -4.00 12.55
C ASN A 79 -17.11 -2.77 11.78
N GLY A 80 -16.91 -2.76 10.46
CA GLY A 80 -17.29 -1.63 9.58
C GLY A 80 -16.34 -0.43 9.65
N HIS A 81 -15.33 -0.42 10.51
CA HIS A 81 -14.32 0.64 10.56
C HIS A 81 -13.17 0.34 9.63
N LEU A 82 -12.91 1.27 8.70
CA LEU A 82 -11.79 1.14 7.77
C LEU A 82 -10.45 1.15 8.53
N ILE A 83 -9.57 0.25 8.14
CA ILE A 83 -8.22 0.10 8.68
C ILE A 83 -7.20 0.14 7.55
N TYR A 84 -5.98 0.56 7.87
CA TYR A 84 -4.85 0.45 6.96
C TYR A 84 -3.54 0.40 7.74
N GLY A 85 -2.51 -0.17 7.15
CA GLY A 85 -1.17 -0.18 7.74
C GLY A 85 -0.12 -0.69 6.78
N GLY A 86 1.13 -0.67 7.23
CA GLY A 86 2.27 -1.13 6.44
C GLY A 86 3.59 -0.53 6.86
N ILE A 87 4.48 -0.33 5.89
CA ILE A 87 5.89 0.03 6.07
C ILE A 87 6.24 1.27 5.27
N GLN A 88 6.89 2.22 5.94
CA GLN A 88 7.19 3.54 5.42
C GLN A 88 8.68 3.82 5.49
N THR A 89 9.22 4.51 4.49
CA THR A 89 10.61 4.98 4.56
C THR A 89 10.76 6.20 5.47
N ASN A 90 9.69 6.93 5.78
CA ASN A 90 9.73 8.12 6.63
C ASN A 90 8.46 8.23 7.51
N CYS A 91 8.39 7.40 8.55
CA CYS A 91 7.41 7.55 9.61
C CYS A 91 7.71 8.81 10.43
N ASN A 92 6.66 9.56 10.73
CA ASN A 92 6.73 10.75 11.59
C ASN A 92 5.40 10.90 12.32
N GLY A 93 5.33 11.75 13.34
CA GLY A 93 4.10 11.97 14.11
C GLY A 93 4.41 12.68 15.41
N TRP A 94 3.41 12.82 16.28
CA TRP A 94 3.60 13.39 17.62
C TRP A 94 4.20 12.34 18.54
N ASP A 95 5.09 12.75 19.46
CA ASP A 95 5.65 11.84 20.46
C ASP A 95 4.51 11.11 21.20
N ALA A 96 4.50 9.77 21.14
CA ALA A 96 3.46 8.97 21.77
C ALA A 96 3.47 9.06 23.30
N MET A 97 4.60 9.42 23.90
CA MET A 97 4.75 9.53 25.35
C MET A 97 4.41 10.92 25.88
N LYS A 98 4.40 11.94 25.02
CA LYS A 98 4.08 13.34 25.33
C LYS A 98 3.37 14.03 24.14
N PRO A 99 2.23 13.51 23.68
CA PRO A 99 1.58 14.04 22.48
C PRO A 99 1.13 15.51 22.64
N GLU A 100 0.87 15.95 23.87
CA GLU A 100 0.51 17.32 24.22
C GLU A 100 1.62 18.35 23.95
N ASP A 101 2.88 17.92 23.93
CA ASP A 101 4.02 18.80 23.65
C ASP A 101 4.08 19.22 22.17
N GLN A 102 3.21 18.66 21.32
CA GLN A 102 3.15 18.90 19.87
C GLN A 102 4.54 18.86 19.21
N THR A 103 5.41 17.99 19.71
CA THR A 103 6.73 17.78 19.15
C THR A 103 6.63 16.72 18.07
N ARG A 104 6.79 17.14 16.80
CA ARG A 104 6.77 16.22 15.68
C ARG A 104 8.12 15.51 15.56
N LEU A 105 8.12 14.20 15.79
CA LEU A 105 9.29 13.35 15.63
C LEU A 105 9.34 12.78 14.22
N HIS A 106 10.56 12.67 13.68
CA HIS A 106 10.83 12.06 12.38
C HIS A 106 11.67 10.81 12.61
N GLY A 107 11.03 9.65 12.58
CA GLY A 107 11.63 8.36 12.93
C GLY A 107 12.42 7.70 11.80
N GLY A 108 12.42 8.29 10.60
CA GLY A 108 12.94 7.64 9.39
C GLY A 108 12.08 6.42 9.06
N HIS A 109 12.72 5.30 8.73
CA HIS A 109 12.04 4.02 8.50
C HIS A 109 11.09 3.65 9.65
N GLY A 110 9.95 3.04 9.32
CA GLY A 110 9.06 2.51 10.36
C GLY A 110 7.80 1.85 9.85
N PHE A 111 6.98 1.42 10.80
CA PHE A 111 5.71 0.75 10.56
C PHE A 111 4.54 1.60 11.04
N ILE A 112 3.37 1.42 10.43
CA ILE A 112 2.15 2.16 10.73
C ILE A 112 0.95 1.21 10.81
N PHE A 113 0.04 1.48 11.74
CA PHE A 113 -1.32 0.96 11.70
C PHE A 113 -2.31 2.01 12.19
N SER A 114 -3.38 2.15 11.43
CA SER A 114 -4.35 3.23 11.54
C SER A 114 -5.76 2.72 11.32
N ARG A 115 -6.74 3.47 11.85
CA ARG A 115 -8.15 3.28 11.53
C ARG A 115 -8.87 4.61 11.34
N TRP A 116 -9.95 4.56 10.58
CA TRP A 116 -10.84 5.70 10.33
C TRP A 116 -12.13 5.59 11.13
N SER A 117 -12.79 6.73 11.29
CA SER A 117 -14.18 6.84 11.71
C SER A 117 -14.87 7.90 10.87
N GLU A 118 -16.15 7.69 10.57
CA GLU A 118 -17.00 8.69 9.95
C GLU A 118 -17.46 9.76 10.95
N LYS A 119 -17.28 9.49 12.25
CA LYS A 119 -17.62 10.40 13.35
C LYS A 119 -16.34 11.00 13.93
N PRO A 120 -16.37 12.21 14.51
CA PRO A 120 -15.23 12.80 15.22
C PRO A 120 -15.09 12.21 16.64
N ASP A 121 -15.07 10.88 16.76
CA ASP A 121 -15.07 10.14 18.03
C ASP A 121 -13.74 9.46 18.36
N LEU A 122 -12.78 9.48 17.43
CA LEU A 122 -11.43 8.96 17.65
C LEU A 122 -10.54 9.97 18.33
N THR A 123 -9.81 9.50 19.34
CA THR A 123 -8.82 10.28 20.08
C THR A 123 -7.54 9.47 20.27
N LEU A 124 -6.49 10.09 20.79
CA LEU A 124 -5.25 9.36 21.14
C LEU A 124 -5.47 8.28 22.21
N LYS A 125 -6.57 8.32 22.98
CA LYS A 125 -6.93 7.26 23.93
C LYS A 125 -7.32 5.96 23.22
N ASP A 126 -7.62 6.01 21.93
CA ASP A 126 -7.95 4.84 21.10
C ASP A 126 -6.68 4.19 20.50
N VAL A 127 -5.49 4.58 20.97
CA VAL A 127 -4.20 4.03 20.57
C VAL A 127 -3.42 3.55 21.80
N ARG A 128 -2.97 2.30 21.77
CA ARG A 128 -1.87 1.81 22.62
C ARG A 128 -0.60 1.83 21.80
N ALA A 129 0.18 2.89 21.94
CA ALA A 129 1.43 3.07 21.21
C ALA A 129 2.58 2.24 21.81
N THR A 130 3.62 2.01 21.03
CA THR A 130 4.91 1.47 21.53
C THR A 130 5.74 2.57 22.18
N PRO A 131 6.59 2.26 23.19
CA PRO A 131 7.63 3.19 23.64
C PRO A 131 8.52 3.63 22.47
N GLY A 132 8.83 4.93 22.41
CA GLY A 132 9.56 5.54 21.28
C GLY A 132 8.76 5.62 19.98
N GLY A 133 7.48 5.25 20.01
CA GLY A 133 6.56 5.40 18.90
C GLY A 133 6.07 6.83 18.73
N VAL A 134 5.33 7.04 17.64
CA VAL A 134 4.64 8.31 17.37
C VAL A 134 3.17 8.04 17.08
N VAL A 135 2.33 9.02 17.37
CA VAL A 135 0.88 8.94 17.19
C VAL A 135 0.35 10.12 16.40
N GLU A 136 -0.82 9.94 15.81
CA GLU A 136 -1.56 11.02 15.17
C GLU A 136 -3.06 10.75 15.29
N ALA A 137 -3.79 11.75 15.76
CA ALA A 137 -5.24 11.82 15.65
C ALA A 137 -5.56 13.11 14.93
N ALA A 138 -6.26 13.03 13.80
CA ALA A 138 -6.54 14.22 13.01
C ALA A 138 -7.80 14.04 12.16
N GLY A 139 -8.33 15.18 11.68
CA GLY A 139 -9.52 15.25 10.83
C GLY A 139 -9.27 15.78 9.41
N TYR A 140 -8.05 16.20 9.08
CA TYR A 140 -7.77 16.93 7.82
C TYR A 140 -7.90 16.07 6.55
N GLU A 141 -7.89 14.74 6.68
CA GLU A 141 -8.11 13.77 5.59
C GLU A 141 -9.37 12.90 5.82
N GLY A 142 -10.19 13.29 6.81
CA GLY A 142 -11.19 12.45 7.49
C GLY A 142 -10.75 12.15 8.93
N ASN A 143 -11.68 11.69 9.79
CA ASN A 143 -11.33 11.42 11.18
C ASN A 143 -10.59 10.08 11.30
N PHE A 144 -9.33 10.13 11.73
CA PHE A 144 -8.52 8.92 11.91
C PHE A 144 -7.70 8.98 13.18
N VAL A 145 -7.23 7.79 13.57
CA VAL A 145 -6.17 7.65 14.56
C VAL A 145 -5.13 6.65 14.10
N SER A 146 -3.87 6.94 14.40
CA SER A 146 -2.70 6.16 14.00
C SER A 146 -1.71 6.04 15.14
N GLY A 147 -1.10 4.86 15.23
CA GLY A 147 0.20 4.69 15.89
C GLY A 147 1.23 4.21 14.88
N ARG A 148 2.46 4.65 15.07
CA ARG A 148 3.61 4.33 14.21
C ARG A 148 4.80 3.97 15.09
N ARG A 149 5.58 3.01 14.62
CA ARG A 149 6.82 2.57 15.26
C ARG A 149 8.01 2.90 14.36
N PRO A 150 8.86 3.88 14.71
CA PRO A 150 10.18 4.01 14.12
C PRO A 150 10.94 2.69 14.24
N TYR A 151 11.43 2.20 13.12
CA TYR A 151 12.16 0.94 13.03
C TYR A 151 13.03 0.95 11.76
N PRO A 152 14.36 0.78 11.89
CA PRO A 152 15.30 0.83 10.76
C PRO A 152 15.24 -0.45 9.93
N TRP A 153 14.12 -0.67 9.23
CA TRP A 153 13.90 -1.85 8.40
C TRP A 153 14.86 -1.87 7.20
N LYS A 154 15.07 -3.08 6.68
CA LYS A 154 15.95 -3.38 5.55
C LYS A 154 15.22 -4.18 4.47
N ALA A 155 15.82 -4.33 3.29
CA ALA A 155 15.39 -5.34 2.34
C ALA A 155 15.24 -6.71 3.02
N GLY A 156 14.22 -7.46 2.63
CA GLY A 156 13.94 -8.78 3.17
C GLY A 156 12.46 -9.05 3.34
N LYS A 157 12.18 -10.20 3.95
CA LYS A 157 10.84 -10.72 4.17
C LYS A 157 10.28 -10.29 5.52
N TYR A 158 9.04 -9.81 5.51
CA TYR A 158 8.27 -9.41 6.67
C TYR A 158 6.89 -10.09 6.68
N THR A 159 6.38 -10.47 7.84
CA THR A 159 4.95 -10.84 7.99
C THR A 159 4.24 -9.76 8.77
N PHE A 160 3.30 -9.06 8.14
CA PHE A 160 2.42 -8.11 8.81
C PHE A 160 1.26 -8.89 9.41
N ARG A 161 0.93 -8.61 10.68
CA ARG A 161 -0.16 -9.27 11.39
C ARG A 161 -1.03 -8.28 12.12
N LEU A 162 -2.33 -8.51 12.08
CA LEU A 162 -3.28 -7.95 13.03
C LEU A 162 -3.76 -9.06 13.94
N GLN A 163 -3.86 -8.80 15.23
CA GLN A 163 -4.29 -9.78 16.21
C GLN A 163 -5.26 -9.16 17.21
N ARG A 164 -6.35 -9.87 17.46
CA ARG A 164 -7.27 -9.56 18.55
C ARG A 164 -6.52 -9.65 19.89
N LEU A 165 -6.66 -8.62 20.71
CA LEU A 165 -6.13 -8.55 22.08
C LEU A 165 -7.28 -8.60 23.10
N ASP A 166 -7.10 -7.95 24.24
CA ASP A 166 -8.09 -7.82 25.31
C ASP A 166 -9.29 -6.94 24.93
N THR A 167 -10.39 -7.18 25.64
CA THR A 167 -11.61 -6.38 25.59
C THR A 167 -11.72 -5.59 26.89
N GLU A 168 -12.12 -4.32 26.79
CA GLU A 168 -12.37 -3.43 27.92
C GLU A 168 -13.78 -2.84 27.85
N ILE A 169 -14.28 -2.34 28.99
CA ILE A 169 -15.52 -1.58 29.03
C ILE A 169 -15.19 -0.09 29.07
N THR A 170 -15.68 0.65 28.07
CA THR A 170 -15.62 2.13 28.03
C THR A 170 -17.04 2.65 27.85
N ASP A 171 -17.45 3.59 28.71
CA ASP A 171 -18.80 4.18 28.71
C ASP A 171 -19.92 3.12 28.73
N GLY A 172 -19.73 2.05 29.52
CA GLY A 172 -20.68 0.95 29.65
C GLY A 172 -20.78 0.03 28.44
N LYS A 173 -19.91 0.19 27.42
CA LYS A 173 -19.91 -0.61 26.19
C LYS A 173 -18.60 -1.36 26.01
N PRO A 174 -18.63 -2.61 25.52
CA PRO A 174 -17.42 -3.36 25.23
C PRO A 174 -16.67 -2.76 24.04
N HIS A 175 -15.36 -2.74 24.15
CA HIS A 175 -14.43 -2.38 23.10
C HIS A 175 -13.27 -3.39 23.09
N THR A 176 -12.86 -3.83 21.91
CA THR A 176 -11.78 -4.79 21.73
C THR A 176 -10.58 -4.12 21.09
N TRP A 177 -9.40 -4.40 21.64
CA TRP A 177 -8.15 -3.93 21.07
C TRP A 177 -7.68 -4.88 19.95
N VAL A 178 -7.19 -4.30 18.86
CA VAL A 178 -6.52 -5.03 17.79
C VAL A 178 -5.08 -4.52 17.68
N GLY A 179 -4.11 -5.40 17.94
CA GLY A 179 -2.69 -5.11 17.85
C GLY A 179 -2.14 -5.36 16.46
N ALA A 180 -1.28 -4.47 15.98
CA ALA A 180 -0.48 -4.66 14.79
C ALA A 180 0.93 -5.11 15.16
N PHE A 181 1.41 -6.13 14.44
CA PHE A 181 2.73 -6.73 14.63
C PHE A 181 3.41 -6.91 13.28
N VAL A 182 4.73 -6.84 13.27
CA VAL A 182 5.56 -7.18 12.11
C VAL A 182 6.59 -8.21 12.55
N HIS A 183 6.66 -9.34 11.85
CA HIS A 183 7.75 -10.30 12.02
C HIS A 183 8.82 -10.05 10.97
N GLU A 184 10.05 -9.75 11.40
CA GLU A 184 11.21 -9.62 10.52
C GLU A 184 11.90 -10.98 10.39
N HIS A 185 11.76 -11.64 9.24
CA HIS A 185 12.25 -13.03 9.06
C HIS A 185 13.77 -13.12 9.17
N ALA A 186 14.50 -12.08 8.75
CA ALA A 186 15.97 -12.09 8.77
C ALA A 186 16.55 -12.19 10.19
N THR A 187 15.85 -11.64 11.19
CA THR A 187 16.31 -11.64 12.59
C THR A 187 15.43 -12.47 13.52
N GLY A 188 14.27 -12.94 13.04
CA GLY A 188 13.26 -13.63 13.82
C GLY A 188 12.53 -12.73 14.83
N LYS A 189 12.67 -11.41 14.75
CA LYS A 189 12.07 -10.47 15.71
C LYS A 189 10.59 -10.26 15.44
N ASP A 190 9.79 -10.37 16.49
CA ASP A 190 8.40 -9.92 16.52
C ASP A 190 8.31 -8.50 17.08
N ILE A 191 7.76 -7.61 16.26
CA ILE A 191 7.77 -6.16 16.47
C ILE A 191 6.33 -5.71 16.68
N PHE A 192 5.95 -5.39 17.92
CA PHE A 192 4.67 -4.72 18.18
C PHE A 192 4.71 -3.27 17.67
N VAL A 193 3.78 -2.88 16.79
CA VAL A 193 3.71 -1.53 16.23
C VAL A 193 2.90 -0.61 17.13
N ASN A 194 1.64 -0.96 17.35
CA ASN A 194 0.65 -0.31 18.21
C ASN A 194 -0.60 -1.21 18.29
N ALA A 195 -1.57 -0.83 19.10
CA ALA A 195 -2.92 -1.38 19.02
C ALA A 195 -3.96 -0.27 18.93
N LEU A 196 -5.05 -0.55 18.24
CA LEU A 196 -6.19 0.36 18.07
C LEU A 196 -7.45 -0.25 18.67
N ARG A 197 -8.29 0.60 19.26
CA ARG A 197 -9.53 0.19 19.91
C ARG A 197 -10.68 0.12 18.92
N PHE A 198 -11.50 -0.93 18.97
CA PHE A 198 -12.70 -1.10 18.14
C PHE A 198 -13.93 -1.33 19.02
N PRO A 199 -15.12 -0.81 18.64
CA PRO A 199 -16.34 -1.08 19.39
C PRO A 199 -16.75 -2.55 19.25
N GLY A 200 -17.32 -3.11 20.31
CA GLY A 200 -17.78 -4.49 20.38
C GLY A 200 -16.80 -5.43 21.10
N ASP A 201 -17.33 -6.51 21.65
CA ASP A 201 -16.58 -7.64 22.22
C ASP A 201 -16.29 -8.71 21.17
N THR A 202 -16.95 -8.69 20.02
CA THR A 202 -16.75 -9.57 18.87
C THR A 202 -16.23 -8.74 17.70
N LEU A 203 -15.39 -9.35 16.86
CA LEU A 203 -14.81 -8.70 15.70
C LEU A 203 -15.22 -9.44 14.43
N THR A 204 -15.57 -8.68 13.40
CA THR A 204 -15.83 -9.19 12.05
C THR A 204 -14.93 -8.42 11.08
N HIS A 205 -14.10 -9.13 10.32
CA HIS A 205 -13.37 -8.53 9.21
C HIS A 205 -14.20 -8.60 7.93
N SER A 206 -14.18 -7.58 7.09
CA SER A 206 -15.02 -7.52 5.87
C SER A 206 -14.70 -8.57 4.79
N GLY A 207 -13.66 -9.39 4.99
CA GLY A 207 -13.12 -10.32 3.98
C GLY A 207 -12.50 -9.65 2.76
N LYS A 208 -12.43 -8.32 2.70
CA LYS A 208 -11.80 -7.57 1.62
C LYS A 208 -10.47 -7.04 2.11
N ASN A 209 -9.40 -7.32 1.38
CA ASN A 209 -8.09 -6.73 1.62
C ASN A 209 -7.67 -5.90 0.41
N ALA A 210 -7.14 -4.72 0.66
CA ALA A 210 -6.42 -3.92 -0.32
C ALA A 210 -4.96 -3.78 0.08
N GLY A 211 -4.08 -3.64 -0.90
CA GLY A 211 -2.69 -3.22 -0.71
C GLY A 211 -2.37 -2.14 -1.71
N PHE A 212 -1.38 -1.30 -1.41
CA PHE A 212 -0.98 -0.22 -2.31
C PHE A 212 0.49 0.13 -2.15
N MET A 213 1.00 0.85 -3.15
CA MET A 213 2.31 1.51 -3.08
C MET A 213 2.14 3.00 -3.41
N GLU A 214 2.73 3.86 -2.60
CA GLU A 214 2.60 5.31 -2.74
C GLU A 214 3.92 6.02 -2.48
N PHE A 215 4.28 6.96 -3.34
CA PHE A 215 5.22 8.01 -2.96
C PHE A 215 4.44 9.14 -2.30
N TYR A 216 4.76 9.47 -1.05
CA TYR A 216 4.03 10.49 -0.28
C TYR A 216 4.86 11.73 -0.03
N SER A 217 4.20 12.83 0.34
CA SER A 217 4.86 14.10 0.64
C SER A 217 5.06 14.26 2.15
N THR A 218 6.22 14.79 2.54
CA THR A 218 6.46 15.29 3.90
C THR A 218 7.04 16.70 3.83
N ALA A 219 7.03 17.44 4.93
CA ALA A 219 7.65 18.77 4.96
C ALA A 219 9.12 18.76 4.51
N LYS A 220 9.87 17.70 4.83
CA LYS A 220 11.29 17.55 4.46
C LYS A 220 11.49 17.05 3.03
N LEU A 221 10.64 16.16 2.55
CA LEU A 221 10.70 15.57 1.21
C LEU A 221 9.34 15.74 0.52
N HIS A 222 9.12 16.92 -0.07
CA HIS A 222 7.86 17.29 -0.71
C HIS A 222 7.93 17.31 -2.24
N THR A 223 9.13 17.15 -2.81
CA THR A 223 9.33 17.11 -4.26
C THR A 223 9.29 15.68 -4.77
N PRO A 224 8.79 15.46 -5.99
CA PRO A 224 8.93 14.19 -6.71
C PRO A 224 10.33 13.56 -6.61
N PRO A 225 10.42 12.22 -6.48
CA PRO A 225 11.70 11.53 -6.52
C PRO A 225 12.42 11.75 -7.86
N ASP A 226 13.76 11.83 -7.78
CA ASP A 226 14.63 11.76 -8.96
C ASP A 226 14.59 10.33 -9.52
N LEU A 227 13.82 10.13 -10.59
CA LEU A 227 13.62 8.82 -11.19
C LEU A 227 14.92 8.20 -11.70
N ALA A 228 15.87 9.00 -12.19
CA ALA A 228 17.15 8.48 -12.68
C ALA A 228 18.00 7.84 -11.57
N LYS A 229 17.77 8.23 -10.31
CA LYS A 229 18.46 7.69 -9.12
C LYS A 229 17.61 6.69 -8.35
N LEU A 230 16.35 6.48 -8.75
CA LEU A 230 15.44 5.58 -8.06
C LEU A 230 15.99 4.15 -8.08
N PRO A 231 16.26 3.53 -6.91
CA PRO A 231 16.72 2.16 -6.87
C PRO A 231 15.67 1.24 -7.50
N PRO A 232 16.08 0.21 -8.27
CA PRO A 232 15.15 -0.81 -8.71
C PRO A 232 14.53 -1.46 -7.48
N LEU A 233 13.21 -1.59 -7.47
CA LEU A 233 12.49 -2.14 -6.33
C LEU A 233 11.44 -3.13 -6.82
N GLU A 234 11.52 -4.35 -6.30
CA GLU A 234 10.47 -5.36 -6.36
C GLU A 234 9.91 -5.59 -4.96
N VAL A 235 8.58 -5.59 -4.87
CA VAL A 235 7.81 -5.89 -3.66
C VAL A 235 6.86 -7.04 -3.98
N ARG A 236 6.91 -8.11 -3.18
CA ARG A 236 6.01 -9.26 -3.33
C ARG A 236 5.06 -9.36 -2.15
N PHE A 237 3.78 -9.56 -2.43
CA PHE A 237 2.74 -9.82 -1.42
C PHE A 237 2.29 -11.26 -1.55
N SER A 238 2.30 -12.01 -0.46
CA SER A 238 1.90 -13.43 -0.46
C SER A 238 1.29 -13.86 0.88
N ASN A 239 0.85 -15.11 0.96
CA ASN A 239 0.44 -15.76 2.21
C ASN A 239 -0.63 -14.97 3.00
N LEU A 240 -1.64 -14.46 2.30
CA LEU A 240 -2.79 -13.79 2.91
C LEU A 240 -3.60 -14.81 3.73
N CYS A 241 -3.72 -14.57 5.04
CA CYS A 241 -4.44 -15.45 5.95
C CYS A 241 -5.41 -14.69 6.84
N PHE A 242 -6.52 -15.36 7.17
CA PHE A 242 -7.48 -14.94 8.17
C PHE A 242 -7.63 -16.07 9.20
N ASN A 243 -7.62 -15.71 10.49
CA ASN A 243 -7.72 -16.65 11.62
C ASN A 243 -6.73 -17.85 11.50
N GLY A 244 -5.53 -17.61 10.97
CA GLY A 244 -4.48 -18.61 10.78
C GLY A 244 -4.65 -19.51 9.55
N ALA A 245 -5.76 -19.40 8.82
CA ALA A 245 -6.00 -20.15 7.58
C ALA A 245 -5.74 -19.28 6.34
N PRO A 246 -5.21 -19.85 5.24
CA PRO A 246 -5.11 -19.15 3.97
C PRO A 246 -6.46 -18.58 3.52
N ALA A 247 -6.46 -17.36 3.02
CA ALA A 247 -7.66 -16.70 2.52
C ALA A 247 -8.25 -17.45 1.31
N GLU A 248 -9.57 -17.67 1.31
CA GLU A 248 -10.27 -18.24 0.16
C GLU A 248 -10.48 -17.18 -0.93
N LEU A 249 -9.44 -16.98 -1.75
CA LEU A 249 -9.44 -15.98 -2.81
C LEU A 249 -10.49 -16.30 -3.89
N LYS A 250 -11.22 -15.25 -4.32
CA LYS A 250 -12.15 -15.29 -5.45
C LYS A 250 -11.66 -14.46 -6.63
N LYS A 251 -11.00 -13.35 -6.34
CA LYS A 251 -10.53 -12.41 -7.35
C LYS A 251 -9.40 -11.55 -6.83
N ILE A 252 -8.48 -11.22 -7.73
CA ILE A 252 -7.44 -10.22 -7.49
C ILE A 252 -7.45 -9.22 -8.63
N ASP A 253 -7.62 -7.94 -8.30
CA ASP A 253 -7.57 -6.85 -9.27
C ASP A 253 -6.41 -5.91 -8.97
N ALA A 254 -5.79 -5.37 -10.02
CA ALA A 254 -4.91 -4.22 -9.96
C ALA A 254 -5.61 -3.01 -10.58
N ASN A 255 -5.60 -1.89 -9.85
CA ASN A 255 -6.12 -0.60 -10.28
C ASN A 255 -5.01 0.43 -10.17
N PHE A 256 -4.49 0.85 -11.33
CA PHE A 256 -3.47 1.88 -11.47
C PHE A 256 -4.11 3.26 -11.50
N ILE A 257 -3.66 4.14 -10.62
CA ILE A 257 -4.26 5.48 -10.48
C ILE A 257 -3.63 6.44 -11.49
N ARG A 258 -4.13 6.39 -12.72
CA ARG A 258 -3.68 7.26 -13.83
C ARG A 258 -4.60 8.44 -14.09
N SER A 259 -5.81 8.41 -13.55
CA SER A 259 -6.79 9.51 -13.61
C SER A 259 -7.05 10.04 -12.22
N ALA A 260 -7.36 11.33 -12.09
CA ALA A 260 -7.67 11.96 -10.82
C ALA A 260 -8.74 11.17 -10.04
N MET A 261 -8.35 10.41 -9.02
CA MET A 261 -9.28 9.96 -8.00
C MET A 261 -9.57 11.12 -7.07
N LYS A 262 -10.82 11.25 -6.62
CA LYS A 262 -11.09 12.15 -5.50
C LYS A 262 -10.46 11.53 -4.26
N ARG A 263 -9.59 12.29 -3.58
CA ARG A 263 -9.16 12.04 -2.20
C ARG A 263 -10.39 11.91 -1.30
N SER A 264 -10.25 11.30 -0.13
CA SER A 264 -11.33 11.20 0.88
C SER A 264 -11.91 12.57 1.28
N ASP A 265 -11.13 13.64 1.09
CA ASP A 265 -11.50 15.04 1.29
C ASP A 265 -12.21 15.70 0.07
N GLY A 266 -12.47 14.96 -1.00
CA GLY A 266 -13.17 15.44 -2.20
C GLY A 266 -12.29 16.19 -3.21
N LEU A 267 -11.00 16.41 -2.91
CA LEU A 267 -10.04 17.05 -3.82
C LEU A 267 -9.51 16.05 -4.86
N ALA A 268 -9.15 16.53 -6.06
CA ALA A 268 -8.49 15.69 -7.05
C ALA A 268 -7.10 15.25 -6.54
N ALA A 269 -6.84 13.95 -6.45
CA ALA A 269 -5.51 13.41 -6.26
C ALA A 269 -4.66 13.71 -7.51
N PRO A 270 -3.35 13.96 -7.35
CA PRO A 270 -2.44 14.03 -8.49
C PRO A 270 -2.47 12.73 -9.29
N ILE A 271 -2.31 12.83 -10.61
CA ILE A 271 -2.09 11.67 -11.47
C ILE A 271 -0.78 11.01 -11.05
N SER A 272 -0.74 9.68 -10.85
CA SER A 272 0.53 8.97 -10.62
C SER A 272 1.24 8.74 -11.96
N PRO A 273 2.57 8.93 -12.04
CA PRO A 273 3.32 8.45 -13.20
C PRO A 273 3.24 6.91 -13.26
N ASN A 274 3.27 6.38 -14.48
CA ASN A 274 3.21 4.95 -14.74
C ASN A 274 4.59 4.33 -14.52
N LEU A 275 4.90 3.97 -13.27
CA LEU A 275 6.22 3.49 -12.84
C LEU A 275 6.20 2.06 -12.30
N LEU A 276 5.04 1.41 -12.26
CA LEU A 276 4.88 0.14 -11.57
C LEU A 276 4.33 -0.92 -12.50
N HIS A 277 5.06 -2.01 -12.69
CA HIS A 277 4.53 -3.21 -13.34
C HIS A 277 4.02 -4.17 -12.27
N VAL A 278 2.82 -4.73 -12.46
CA VAL A 278 2.20 -5.66 -11.51
C VAL A 278 1.90 -6.99 -12.17
N SER A 279 2.30 -8.08 -11.54
CA SER A 279 2.04 -9.44 -12.01
C SER A 279 1.59 -10.34 -10.86
N SER A 280 0.98 -11.48 -11.17
CA SER A 280 0.61 -12.52 -10.22
C SER A 280 1.14 -13.87 -10.67
N THR A 281 1.32 -14.77 -9.72
CA THR A 281 1.44 -16.22 -9.97
C THR A 281 0.13 -16.79 -10.53
N ASP A 282 0.22 -17.95 -11.20
CA ASP A 282 -0.93 -18.62 -11.83
C ASP A 282 -2.05 -18.99 -10.84
N ASP A 283 -1.69 -19.25 -9.58
CA ASP A 283 -2.63 -19.56 -8.50
C ASP A 283 -3.11 -18.30 -7.73
N GLY A 284 -2.62 -17.11 -8.11
CA GLY A 284 -2.95 -15.84 -7.48
C GLY A 284 -2.41 -15.67 -6.06
N ARG A 285 -1.57 -16.59 -5.55
CA ARG A 285 -1.13 -16.55 -4.15
C ARG A 285 0.00 -15.57 -3.88
N GLU A 286 0.70 -15.17 -4.93
CA GLU A 286 1.76 -14.15 -4.88
C GLU A 286 1.51 -13.08 -5.94
N ILE A 287 1.59 -11.82 -5.51
CA ILE A 287 1.53 -10.62 -6.36
C ILE A 287 2.87 -9.90 -6.29
N THR A 288 3.45 -9.60 -7.45
CA THR A 288 4.72 -8.89 -7.57
C THR A 288 4.50 -7.52 -8.17
N CYS A 289 4.90 -6.48 -7.43
CA CYS A 289 4.97 -5.09 -7.87
C CYS A 289 6.43 -4.72 -8.14
N ARG A 290 6.76 -4.39 -9.38
CA ARG A 290 8.10 -3.95 -9.79
C ARG A 290 8.08 -2.48 -10.16
N LEU A 291 8.75 -1.67 -9.34
CA LEU A 291 8.99 -0.26 -9.58
C LEU A 291 10.16 -0.09 -10.54
N VAL A 292 9.90 0.64 -11.62
CA VAL A 292 10.89 0.98 -12.64
C VAL A 292 11.27 2.46 -12.55
N ASN A 293 12.45 2.78 -13.05
CA ASN A 293 13.06 4.11 -12.98
C ASN A 293 12.75 4.97 -14.22
N GLN A 294 11.85 4.51 -15.09
CA GLN A 294 11.41 5.23 -16.29
C GLN A 294 9.90 5.05 -16.46
N PRO A 295 9.14 6.14 -16.70
CA PRO A 295 7.74 6.03 -17.06
C PRO A 295 7.59 5.26 -18.37
N PHE A 296 6.62 4.34 -18.44
CA PHE A 296 6.28 3.65 -19.67
C PHE A 296 5.02 4.25 -20.31
N PRO A 297 4.91 4.21 -21.66
CA PRO A 297 3.72 4.63 -22.38
C PRO A 297 2.49 3.86 -21.90
N ASP A 298 1.29 4.43 -22.10
CA ASP A 298 -0.03 3.97 -21.62
C ASP A 298 -0.51 2.60 -22.16
N SER A 299 0.42 1.71 -22.51
CA SER A 299 0.20 0.39 -23.10
C SER A 299 -0.48 -0.63 -22.19
N GLU A 300 -0.51 -0.43 -20.87
CA GLU A 300 -1.20 -1.33 -19.95
C GLU A 300 -2.59 -0.80 -19.57
N GLU A 301 -3.61 -1.67 -19.57
CA GLU A 301 -4.94 -1.34 -19.06
C GLU A 301 -4.86 -0.86 -17.59
N PRO A 302 -5.42 0.32 -17.26
CA PRO A 302 -5.30 0.89 -15.92
C PRO A 302 -6.03 0.06 -14.86
N ASN A 303 -7.04 -0.72 -15.26
CA ASN A 303 -7.75 -1.64 -14.37
C ASN A 303 -7.71 -3.03 -15.00
N ARG A 304 -7.12 -4.01 -14.30
CA ARG A 304 -7.10 -5.38 -14.77
C ARG A 304 -7.27 -6.39 -13.66
N THR A 305 -7.91 -7.50 -13.98
CA THR A 305 -7.95 -8.68 -13.12
C THR A 305 -6.65 -9.45 -13.30
N LEU A 306 -5.91 -9.61 -12.21
CA LEU A 306 -4.69 -10.42 -12.16
C LEU A 306 -5.03 -11.91 -12.03
N TRP A 307 -6.05 -12.23 -11.22
CA TRP A 307 -6.46 -13.61 -10.99
C TRP A 307 -7.98 -13.75 -10.75
N PRO A 308 -8.65 -14.78 -11.30
CA PRO A 308 -8.10 -15.78 -12.21
C PRO A 308 -7.72 -15.17 -13.56
N THR A 309 -6.64 -15.64 -14.18
CA THR A 309 -6.25 -15.21 -15.53
C THR A 309 -7.36 -15.60 -16.51
N LYS A 310 -7.80 -14.67 -17.36
CA LYS A 310 -8.74 -14.99 -18.45
C LYS A 310 -8.11 -16.11 -19.29
N LYS A 311 -8.80 -17.26 -19.37
CA LYS A 311 -8.44 -18.34 -20.29
C LYS A 311 -8.73 -17.94 -21.73
#